data_AF-A0A2V4NH69-F1
#
_entry.id   AF-A0A2V4NH69-F1
#
_cell.length_a   1.000
_cell.length_b   1.000
_cell.length_c   1.000
_cell.angle_alpha   90.00
_cell.angle_beta   90.00
_cell.angle_gamma   90.00
#
_symmetry.space_group_name_H-M   'P 1'
#
loop_
_entity.id
_entity.type
_entity.pdbx_description
1 polymer ?
#
loop_
_entity_poly.entity_id
_entity_poly.type
_entity_poly.pdbx_seq_one_letter_code
_entity_poly.pdbx_strand_id
1 'polypeptide(L)'
;MAQQVALRYGAELTGRIGVALHPMSHLQRWERQAYQQLTGLRGLWPTDAPRPYTAAELAELGQPYGTATVELPLRDAGFLLPSWAELTAVVDQARSAGARVHFDGARLWDC
;
A
#
# COMPACT_ATOMS: atom_id res chain seq x y z
N MET A 1 6.47 8.02 -10.92
CA MET A 1 7.94 7.99 -10.66
C MET A 1 8.31 8.17 -9.19
N ALA A 2 7.91 9.25 -8.51
CA ALA A 2 8.31 9.50 -7.11
C ALA A 2 7.94 8.35 -6.14
N GLN A 3 6.76 7.74 -6.31
CA GLN A 3 6.35 6.60 -5.49
C GLN A 3 7.27 5.39 -5.65
N GLN A 4 7.73 5.08 -6.86
CA GLN A 4 8.63 3.94 -7.10
C GLN A 4 9.95 4.10 -6.34
N VAL A 5 10.51 5.32 -6.32
CA VAL A 5 11.71 5.65 -5.52
C VAL A 5 11.43 5.45 -4.04
N ALA A 6 10.28 5.94 -3.55
CA ALA A 6 9.89 5.78 -2.16
C ALA A 6 9.78 4.28 -1.79
N LEU A 7 9.10 3.48 -2.61
CA LEU A 7 8.95 2.04 -2.36
C LEU A 7 10.31 1.33 -2.34
N ARG A 8 11.21 1.68 -3.27
CA ARG A 8 12.57 1.13 -3.30
C ARG A 8 13.36 1.46 -2.04
N TYR A 9 13.33 2.72 -1.61
CA TYR A 9 13.92 3.15 -0.35
C TYR A 9 13.34 2.38 0.85
N GLY A 10 12.03 2.13 0.86
CA GLY A 10 11.39 1.31 1.91
C GLY A 10 11.92 -0.12 1.98
N ALA A 11 12.19 -0.74 0.83
CA ALA A 11 12.79 -2.08 0.81
C ALA A 11 14.25 -2.08 1.29
N GLU A 12 15.02 -1.04 0.97
CA GLU A 12 16.39 -0.89 1.47
C GLU A 12 16.43 -0.67 2.99
N LEU A 13 15.51 0.15 3.52
CA LEU A 13 15.43 0.44 4.95
C LEU A 13 15.01 -0.78 5.77
N THR A 14 14.08 -1.59 5.25
CA THR A 14 13.49 -2.72 6.00
C THR A 14 14.13 -4.08 5.67
N GLY A 15 14.93 -4.16 4.61
CA GLY A 15 15.44 -5.42 4.08
C GLY A 15 14.37 -6.31 3.46
N ARG A 16 13.15 -5.81 3.23
CA ARG A 16 12.00 -6.60 2.76
C ARG A 16 11.45 -6.03 1.44
N ILE A 17 11.37 -6.89 0.43
CA ILE A 17 10.90 -6.52 -0.91
C ILE A 17 9.37 -6.58 -1.08
N GLY A 18 8.65 -7.09 -0.08
CA GLY A 18 7.19 -7.17 -0.11
C GLY A 18 6.55 -5.80 0.06
N VAL A 19 5.63 -5.45 -0.83
CA VAL A 19 4.81 -4.25 -0.76
C VAL A 19 3.36 -4.69 -0.63
N ALA A 20 2.72 -4.40 0.50
CA ALA A 20 1.29 -4.61 0.66
C ALA A 20 0.53 -3.45 0.00
N LEU A 21 -0.27 -3.74 -1.01
CA LEU A 21 -1.02 -2.75 -1.79
C LEU A 21 -2.37 -3.29 -2.23
N HIS A 22 -3.28 -2.40 -2.59
CA HIS A 22 -4.55 -2.81 -3.16
C HIS A 22 -4.38 -3.22 -4.65
N PRO A 23 -5.03 -4.30 -5.14
CA PRO A 23 -5.00 -4.67 -6.56
C PRO A 23 -5.55 -3.60 -7.50
N MET A 24 -6.40 -2.71 -6.97
CA MET A 24 -6.95 -1.57 -7.71
C MET A 24 -6.13 -0.28 -7.60
N SER A 25 -4.99 -0.32 -6.92
CA SER A 25 -4.15 0.87 -6.76
C SER A 25 -3.55 1.33 -8.09
N HIS A 26 -3.21 2.62 -8.15
CA HIS A 26 -2.53 3.19 -9.31
C HIS A 26 -1.26 2.41 -9.70
N LEU A 27 -0.43 2.07 -8.71
CA LEU A 27 0.81 1.31 -8.88
C LEU A 27 0.59 -0.04 -9.58
N GLN A 28 -0.50 -0.72 -9.25
CA GLN A 28 -0.80 -2.05 -9.78
C GLN A 28 -1.45 -1.99 -11.17
N ARG A 29 -2.43 -1.09 -11.37
CA ARG A 29 -3.24 -1.06 -12.61
C ARG A 29 -2.67 -0.18 -13.72
N TRP A 30 -2.12 0.97 -13.35
CA TRP A 30 -1.89 2.06 -14.30
C TRP A 30 -0.41 2.29 -14.63
N GLU A 31 0.50 1.58 -13.96
CA GLU A 31 1.95 1.70 -14.18
C GLU A 31 2.58 0.46 -14.80
N ARG A 32 1.80 -0.46 -15.39
CA ARG A 32 2.30 -1.73 -15.95
C ARG A 32 3.15 -2.52 -14.94
N GLN A 33 2.81 -2.43 -13.65
CA GLN A 33 3.57 -3.02 -12.55
C GLN A 33 5.05 -2.58 -12.54
N ALA A 34 5.35 -1.33 -12.91
CA ALA A 34 6.71 -0.81 -12.97
C ALA A 34 7.49 -0.96 -11.64
N TYR A 35 6.81 -0.83 -10.49
CA TYR A 35 7.45 -1.07 -9.19
C TYR A 35 8.05 -2.49 -9.12
N GLN A 36 7.37 -3.51 -9.65
CA GLN A 36 7.88 -4.87 -9.70
C GLN A 36 8.97 -5.01 -10.77
N GLN A 37 8.71 -4.53 -11.99
CA GLN A 37 9.62 -4.73 -13.13
C GLN A 37 10.97 -4.01 -12.98
N LEU A 38 10.97 -2.80 -12.43
CA LEU A 38 12.17 -1.95 -12.38
C LEU A 38 12.97 -2.11 -11.09
N THR A 39 12.34 -2.56 -10.01
CA THR A 39 12.97 -2.53 -8.67
C THR A 39 13.04 -3.88 -7.97
N GLY A 40 12.44 -4.92 -8.57
CA GLY A 40 12.38 -6.27 -8.00
C GLY A 40 11.45 -6.40 -6.79
N LEU A 41 10.63 -5.39 -6.50
CA LEU A 41 9.63 -5.44 -5.44
C LEU A 41 8.52 -6.44 -5.79
N ARG A 42 7.87 -6.97 -4.75
CA ARG A 42 6.79 -7.95 -4.88
C ARG A 42 5.50 -7.39 -4.32
N GLY A 43 4.46 -7.32 -5.14
CA GLY A 43 3.12 -6.94 -4.70
C GLY A 43 2.47 -8.04 -3.87
N LEU A 44 1.86 -7.64 -2.75
CA LEU A 44 1.08 -8.49 -1.87
C LEU A 44 -0.29 -7.82 -1.66
N TRP A 45 -1.35 -8.60 -1.67
CA TRP A 45 -2.71 -8.08 -1.65
C TRP A 45 -3.42 -8.53 -0.37
N PRO A 46 -3.62 -7.63 0.61
CA PRO A 46 -4.40 -7.94 1.81
C PRO A 46 -5.86 -8.27 1.52
N THR A 47 -6.40 -7.70 0.44
CA THR A 47 -7.78 -7.92 -0.01
C THR A 47 -7.85 -7.74 -1.52
N ASP A 48 -8.84 -8.34 -2.15
CA ASP A 48 -9.26 -8.10 -3.53
C ASP A 48 -10.65 -7.44 -3.64
N ALA A 49 -11.33 -7.28 -2.49
CA ALA A 49 -12.61 -6.59 -2.42
C ALA A 49 -12.47 -5.13 -2.89
N PRO A 50 -13.46 -4.55 -3.57
CA PRO A 50 -13.37 -3.18 -4.09
C PRO A 50 -13.54 -2.12 -2.97
N ARG A 51 -12.64 -2.12 -1.98
CA ARG A 51 -12.61 -1.24 -0.81
C ARG A 51 -11.20 -1.16 -0.21
N PRO A 52 -10.89 -0.16 0.63
CA PRO A 52 -9.67 -0.20 1.43
C PRO A 52 -9.57 -1.50 2.24
N TYR A 53 -8.35 -2.04 2.35
CA TYR A 53 -8.09 -3.18 3.22
C TYR A 53 -8.08 -2.75 4.68
N THR A 54 -8.42 -3.69 5.55
CA THR A 54 -8.46 -3.51 7.00
C THR A 54 -7.12 -3.88 7.65
N ALA A 55 -6.95 -3.49 8.92
CA ALA A 55 -5.80 -3.91 9.71
C ALA A 55 -5.74 -5.44 9.89
N ALA A 56 -6.90 -6.10 10.04
CA ALA A 56 -6.99 -7.55 10.17
C ALA A 56 -6.50 -8.26 8.89
N GLU A 57 -7.00 -7.84 7.72
CA GLU A 57 -6.54 -8.35 6.42
C GLU A 57 -5.04 -8.13 6.21
N LEU A 58 -4.50 -7.00 6.67
CA LEU A 58 -3.06 -6.73 6.62
C LEU A 58 -2.25 -7.62 7.59
N ALA A 59 -2.81 -7.96 8.75
CA ALA A 59 -2.18 -8.87 9.71
C ALA A 59 -2.18 -10.33 9.20
N GLU A 60 -3.24 -10.73 8.49
CA GLU A 60 -3.46 -12.08 7.97
C GLU A 60 -2.72 -12.36 6.66
N LEU A 61 -1.98 -11.38 6.12
CA LEU A 61 -1.23 -11.47 4.85
C LEU A 61 -0.26 -12.67 4.80
N GLY A 62 0.18 -13.18 5.97
CA GLY A 62 0.99 -14.39 6.11
C GLY A 62 2.40 -14.32 5.51
N GLN A 63 2.81 -13.14 5.04
CA GLN A 63 4.07 -12.92 4.35
C GLN A 63 4.73 -11.62 4.81
N PRO A 64 6.07 -11.57 4.94
CA PRO A 64 6.76 -10.36 5.34
C PRO A 64 6.67 -9.28 4.25
N TYR A 65 6.33 -8.06 4.66
CA TYR A 65 6.34 -6.87 3.83
C TYR A 65 7.17 -5.76 4.50
N GLY A 66 7.79 -4.91 3.67
CA GLY A 66 8.58 -3.76 4.09
C GLY A 66 7.83 -2.44 3.97
N THR A 67 6.82 -2.38 3.10
CA THR A 67 5.96 -1.21 2.94
C THR A 67 4.51 -1.63 2.81
N ALA A 68 3.61 -0.98 3.56
CA ALA A 68 2.18 -0.97 3.29
C ALA A 68 1.80 0.33 2.58
N THR A 69 1.16 0.24 1.41
CA THR A 69 0.68 1.41 0.66
C THR A 69 -0.80 1.61 0.88
N VAL A 70 -1.23 2.83 1.14
CA VAL A 70 -2.64 3.21 1.28
C VAL A 70 -2.93 4.35 0.30
N GLU A 71 -3.86 4.15 -0.62
CA GLU A 71 -4.34 5.18 -1.56
C GLU A 71 -5.51 5.94 -0.93
N LEU A 72 -5.41 7.27 -0.86
CA LEU A 72 -6.37 8.14 -0.19
C LEU A 72 -6.88 9.22 -1.16
N PRO A 73 -8.12 9.11 -1.67
CA PRO A 73 -9.02 7.96 -1.61
C PRO A 73 -8.62 6.84 -2.58
N LEU A 74 -9.10 5.61 -2.36
CA LEU A 74 -8.98 4.52 -3.33
C LEU A 74 -9.85 4.82 -4.55
N ARG A 75 -9.23 5.39 -5.58
CA ARG A 75 -9.91 6.00 -6.73
C ARG A 75 -10.75 4.98 -7.49
N ASP A 76 -10.12 3.88 -7.90
CA ASP A 76 -10.76 2.90 -8.80
C ASP A 76 -11.91 2.13 -8.13
N ALA A 77 -11.99 2.15 -6.79
CA ALA A 77 -13.10 1.59 -6.02
C ALA A 77 -14.28 2.57 -5.85
N GLY A 78 -14.25 3.73 -6.51
CA GLY A 78 -15.28 4.76 -6.38
C GLY A 78 -14.93 5.85 -5.36
N PHE A 79 -13.64 6.20 -5.26
CA PHE A 79 -13.14 7.24 -4.34
C PHE A 79 -13.47 6.95 -2.87
N LEU A 80 -13.35 5.68 -2.47
CA LEU A 80 -13.61 5.26 -1.09
C LEU A 80 -12.48 5.70 -0.15
N LEU A 81 -12.87 6.27 0.99
CA LEU A 81 -11.99 6.56 2.11
C LEU A 81 -12.28 5.60 3.25
N PRO A 82 -11.23 5.04 3.90
CA PRO A 82 -11.42 4.48 5.23
C PRO A 82 -11.79 5.61 6.20
N SER A 83 -12.56 5.29 7.24
CA SER A 83 -12.69 6.17 8.40
C SER A 83 -11.31 6.42 9.03
N TRP A 84 -11.20 7.50 9.82
CA TRP A 84 -9.96 7.80 10.52
C TRP A 84 -9.50 6.64 11.40
N ALA A 85 -10.42 6.00 12.13
CA ALA A 85 -10.13 4.87 13.01
C ALA A 85 -9.58 3.66 12.23
N GLU A 86 -10.18 3.35 11.08
CA GLU A 86 -9.71 2.26 10.20
C GLU A 86 -8.32 2.58 9.62
N LEU A 87 -8.09 3.82 9.18
CA LEU A 87 -6.80 4.26 8.66
C LEU A 87 -5.70 4.14 9.73
N THR A 88 -5.96 4.63 10.95
CA THR A 88 -4.98 4.54 12.03
C THR A 88 -4.71 3.09 12.44
N ALA A 89 -5.73 2.23 12.44
CA ALA A 89 -5.53 0.80 12.73
C ALA A 89 -4.62 0.12 11.69
N VAL A 90 -4.79 0.45 10.40
CA VAL A 90 -3.89 -0.05 9.33
C VAL A 90 -2.45 0.45 9.53
N VAL A 91 -2.28 1.72 9.88
CA VAL A 91 -0.97 2.31 10.14
C VAL A 91 -0.27 1.63 11.32
N ASP A 92 -1.00 1.42 12.41
CA ASP A 92 -0.47 0.77 13.61
C ASP A 92 -0.09 -0.68 13.34
N GLN A 93 -0.90 -1.41 12.58
CA GLN A 93 -0.59 -2.78 12.17
C GLN A 93 0.66 -2.86 11.28
N ALA A 94 0.81 -1.96 10.32
CA ALA A 94 2.00 -1.93 9.47
C ALA A 94 3.26 -1.65 10.30
N ARG A 95 3.19 -0.69 11.23
CA ARG A 95 4.30 -0.33 12.11
C ARG A 95 4.65 -1.44 13.09
N SER A 96 3.66 -2.11 13.67
CA SER A 96 3.89 -3.26 14.58
C SER A 96 4.54 -4.44 13.86
N ALA A 97 4.25 -4.63 12.56
CA ALA A 97 4.91 -5.59 11.69
C ALA A 97 6.34 -5.17 11.27
N GLY A 98 6.81 -3.99 11.65
CA GLY A 98 8.12 -3.44 11.27
C GLY A 98 8.17 -2.93 9.82
N ALA A 99 7.02 -2.65 9.22
CA ALA A 99 6.93 -2.07 7.88
C ALA A 99 6.73 -0.55 7.95
N ARG A 100 7.15 0.17 6.89
CA ARG A 100 6.76 1.58 6.71
C ARG A 100 5.35 1.67 6.13
N VAL A 101 4.72 2.83 6.31
CA VAL A 101 3.50 3.19 5.58
C VAL A 101 3.84 4.21 4.50
N HIS A 102 3.30 4.01 3.29
CA HIS A 102 3.39 4.95 2.18
C HIS A 102 1.99 5.38 1.76
N PHE A 103 1.70 6.67 1.82
CA PHE A 103 0.43 7.20 1.30
C PHE A 103 0.56 7.56 -0.18
N ASP A 104 -0.31 6.98 -1.00
CA ASP A 104 -0.63 7.55 -2.30
C ASP A 104 -1.72 8.62 -2.09
N GLY A 105 -1.25 9.84 -1.85
CA GLY A 105 -2.06 11.02 -1.61
C GLY A 105 -2.25 11.87 -2.87
N ALA A 106 -2.30 11.27 -4.06
CA ALA A 106 -2.44 12.01 -5.32
C ALA A 106 -3.65 12.96 -5.34
N ARG A 107 -4.65 12.73 -4.48
CA ARG A 107 -5.88 13.52 -4.35
C ARG A 107 -6.16 13.92 -2.90
N LEU A 108 -5.14 13.95 -2.04
CA LEU A 108 -5.32 14.24 -0.62
C LEU A 108 -5.92 15.64 -0.38
N TRP A 109 -5.68 16.55 -1.31
CA TRP A 109 -6.12 17.95 -1.26
C TRP A 109 -7.21 18.29 -2.29
N ASP A 110 -7.75 17.29 -2.97
CA ASP A 110 -8.86 17.50 -3.89
C ASP A 110 -10.13 17.66 -3.06
N CYS A 111 -10.44 18.92 -2.76
CA CYS A 111 -11.67 19.39 -2.10
C CYS A 111 -12.71 19.84 -3.12
#